data_AF-A0AAE4R8E3-F1
#
_entry.id   AF-A0AAE4R8E3-F1
#
_cell.length_a   1.000
_cell.length_b   1.000
_cell.length_c   1.000
_cell.angle_alpha   90.00
_cell.angle_beta   90.00
_cell.angle_gamma   90.00
#
_symmetry.space_group_name_H-M   'P 1'
#
loop_
_entity.id
_entity.type
_entity.pdbx_description
1 polymer ?
#
loop_
_entity_poly.entity_id
_entity_poly.type
_entity_poly.pdbx_seq_one_letter_code
_entity_poly.pdbx_strand_id
1 'polypeptide(L)'
;MNETPEGTEPTTGSTPSRRRPAILALAAVAVLLVGVGLGLLIQASLADDSSGEDSPAANSAAVGFAQDMTRHHEQGVEMAAIELEHGTDPQVRSMAFDILTAQSNEIGQMQSWLTRWGQPVTNPGEAMGWMGHGSSTETSGDDHGDMDHGDMDQGGHGSTPAAGAELPAMPGMATSAEMERFRAMRGPEVDTTFLQLMLRHHEGGLHMMEYAANPANVSQPYVRDLASAMERTQDKEIGIIEAMLAERNAQPLPMN
;
A
#
# COMPACT_ATOMS: atom_id res chain seq x y z
N MET A 1 -39.35 -54.91 -92.98
CA MET A 1 -39.53 -53.55 -92.44
C MET A 1 -38.90 -53.55 -91.05
N ASN A 2 -38.09 -52.62 -90.57
CA ASN A 2 -37.48 -51.39 -91.08
C ASN A 2 -36.56 -50.96 -89.93
N GLU A 3 -35.23 -51.12 -90.02
CA GLU A 3 -34.32 -50.59 -88.99
C GLU A 3 -33.24 -49.72 -89.65
N THR A 4 -33.38 -48.42 -89.42
CA THR A 4 -32.48 -47.32 -89.81
C THR A 4 -31.27 -47.20 -88.87
N PRO A 5 -30.11 -46.70 -89.35
CA PRO A 5 -28.90 -46.55 -88.54
C PRO A 5 -28.70 -45.15 -87.93
N GLU A 6 -27.81 -45.14 -86.93
CA GLU A 6 -26.94 -44.08 -86.38
C GLU A 6 -27.51 -42.76 -85.81
N GLY A 7 -27.08 -42.49 -84.57
CA GLY A 7 -27.07 -41.18 -83.93
C GLY A 7 -26.18 -41.23 -82.68
N THR A 8 -24.88 -40.95 -82.84
CA THR A 8 -23.96 -40.68 -81.72
C THR A 8 -24.23 -39.28 -81.19
N GLU A 9 -24.58 -39.13 -79.91
CA GLU A 9 -24.63 -37.84 -79.22
C GLU A 9 -23.57 -37.74 -78.10
N PRO A 10 -23.02 -36.53 -77.87
CA PRO A 10 -21.80 -36.32 -77.11
C PRO A 10 -22.02 -36.32 -75.59
N THR A 11 -21.06 -36.86 -74.86
CA THR A 11 -20.96 -36.74 -73.40
C THR A 11 -20.66 -35.29 -73.00
N THR A 12 -21.61 -34.59 -72.38
CA THR A 12 -21.34 -33.31 -71.72
C THR A 12 -20.86 -33.55 -70.29
N GLY A 13 -19.55 -33.44 -70.09
CA GLY A 13 -18.95 -33.40 -68.76
C GLY A 13 -19.32 -32.11 -68.03
N SER A 14 -20.13 -32.20 -66.97
CA SER A 14 -20.35 -31.08 -66.05
C SER A 14 -19.16 -30.95 -65.10
N THR A 15 -18.36 -29.90 -65.25
CA THR A 15 -17.29 -29.55 -64.29
C THR A 15 -17.92 -28.83 -63.07
N PRO A 16 -17.64 -29.23 -61.81
CA PRO A 16 -18.17 -28.55 -60.65
C PRO A 16 -17.55 -27.14 -60.49
N SER A 17 -18.39 -26.12 -60.32
CA SER A 17 -17.97 -24.71 -60.21
C SER A 17 -17.25 -24.43 -58.88
N ARG A 18 -15.94 -24.17 -58.91
CA ARG A 18 -15.11 -23.77 -57.74
C ARG A 18 -15.47 -22.42 -57.09
N ARG A 19 -16.49 -21.70 -57.58
CA ARG A 19 -16.81 -20.33 -57.16
C ARG A 19 -17.62 -20.25 -55.86
N ARG A 20 -18.40 -21.28 -55.53
CA ARG A 20 -19.23 -21.34 -54.32
C ARG A 20 -18.44 -21.37 -53.00
N PRO A 21 -17.36 -22.16 -52.84
CA PRO A 21 -16.58 -22.14 -51.59
C PRO A 21 -15.82 -20.82 -51.40
N ALA A 22 -15.40 -20.15 -52.47
CA ALA A 22 -14.69 -18.87 -52.38
C ALA A 22 -15.56 -17.72 -51.86
N ILE A 23 -16.85 -17.67 -52.27
CA ILE A 23 -17.79 -16.65 -51.78
C ILE A 23 -18.14 -16.87 -50.31
N LEU A 24 -18.31 -18.13 -49.89
CA LEU A 24 -18.56 -18.47 -48.48
C LEU A 24 -17.35 -18.15 -47.59
N ALA A 25 -16.13 -18.39 -48.07
CA ALA A 25 -14.91 -18.02 -47.35
C ALA A 25 -14.78 -16.50 -47.19
N LEU A 26 -15.07 -15.72 -48.23
CA LEU A 26 -15.04 -14.25 -48.15
C LEU A 26 -16.12 -13.68 -47.21
N ALA A 27 -17.33 -14.26 -47.23
CA ALA A 27 -18.40 -13.87 -46.31
C ALA A 27 -18.03 -14.18 -44.85
N ALA A 28 -17.42 -15.34 -44.59
CA ALA A 28 -16.94 -15.71 -43.25
C ALA A 28 -15.85 -14.74 -42.75
N VAL A 29 -14.89 -14.37 -43.60
CA VAL A 29 -13.85 -13.39 -43.25
C VAL A 29 -14.45 -12.01 -42.97
N ALA A 30 -15.43 -11.56 -43.76
CA ALA A 30 -16.09 -10.28 -43.54
C ALA A 30 -16.86 -10.23 -42.20
N VAL A 31 -17.58 -11.30 -41.85
CA VAL A 31 -18.27 -11.41 -40.55
C VAL A 31 -17.26 -11.41 -39.39
N LEU A 32 -16.13 -12.09 -39.56
CA LEU A 32 -15.07 -12.15 -38.55
C LEU A 32 -14.39 -10.79 -38.36
N LEU A 33 -14.13 -10.05 -39.44
CA LEU A 33 -13.59 -8.69 -39.38
C LEU A 33 -14.56 -7.68 -38.76
N VAL A 34 -15.87 -7.79 -39.04
CA VAL A 34 -16.89 -6.97 -38.39
C VAL A 34 -17.01 -7.33 -36.91
N GLY A 35 -16.96 -8.61 -36.55
CA GLY A 35 -16.96 -9.06 -35.16
C GLY A 35 -15.74 -8.57 -34.37
N VAL A 36 -14.55 -8.62 -34.97
CA VAL A 36 -13.32 -8.08 -34.36
C VAL A 36 -13.40 -6.55 -34.27
N GLY A 37 -13.86 -5.87 -35.31
CA GLY A 37 -14.03 -4.40 -35.28
C GLY A 37 -15.03 -3.95 -34.22
N LEU A 38 -16.16 -4.65 -34.10
CA LEU A 38 -17.19 -4.37 -33.08
C LEU A 38 -16.68 -4.72 -31.67
N GLY A 39 -15.93 -5.81 -31.52
CA GLY A 39 -15.28 -6.19 -30.27
C GLY A 39 -14.26 -5.16 -29.81
N LEU A 40 -13.42 -4.64 -30.72
CA LEU A 40 -12.45 -3.59 -30.43
C LEU A 40 -13.13 -2.25 -30.10
N LEU A 41 -14.25 -1.93 -30.76
CA LEU A 41 -15.02 -0.72 -30.45
C LEU A 41 -15.71 -0.79 -29.09
N ILE A 42 -16.29 -1.94 -28.73
CA ILE A 42 -16.89 -2.18 -27.41
C ILE A 42 -15.81 -2.16 -26.31
N GLN A 43 -14.65 -2.77 -26.56
CA GLN A 43 -13.54 -2.73 -25.62
C GLN A 43 -13.02 -1.30 -25.40
N ALA A 44 -12.88 -0.51 -26.47
CA ALA A 44 -12.43 0.88 -26.36
C ALA A 44 -13.43 1.76 -25.60
N SER A 45 -14.74 1.50 -25.74
CA SER A 45 -15.77 2.27 -25.02
C SER A 45 -15.97 1.85 -23.56
N LEU A 46 -15.67 0.58 -23.20
CA LEU A 46 -15.67 0.14 -21.80
C LEU A 46 -14.36 0.49 -21.06
N ALA A 47 -13.26 0.67 -21.79
CA ALA A 47 -11.97 1.07 -21.23
C ALA A 47 -11.91 2.57 -20.87
N ASP A 48 -12.72 3.40 -21.52
CA ASP A 48 -12.74 4.87 -21.32
C ASP A 48 -13.43 5.26 -19.99
N ASP A 49 -14.51 4.55 -19.62
CA ASP A 49 -15.32 4.87 -18.42
C ASP A 49 -14.72 4.39 -17.08
N SER A 50 -13.75 3.48 -17.08
CA SER A 50 -13.26 2.81 -15.85
C SER A 50 -11.93 3.33 -15.31
N SER A 51 -11.31 4.31 -15.98
CA SER A 51 -9.95 4.78 -15.64
C SER A 51 -9.91 6.01 -14.72
N GLY A 52 -11.02 6.73 -14.54
CA GLY A 52 -11.06 8.00 -13.82
C GLY A 52 -11.68 7.97 -12.42
N GLU A 53 -12.56 7.01 -12.11
CA GLU A 53 -13.35 7.06 -10.86
C GLU A 53 -12.71 6.30 -9.69
N ASP A 54 -11.79 5.35 -9.94
CA ASP A 54 -11.16 4.52 -8.90
C ASP A 54 -9.77 5.00 -8.42
N SER A 55 -9.17 5.98 -9.11
CA SER A 55 -7.86 6.52 -8.75
C SER A 55 -8.00 7.75 -7.84
N PRO A 56 -7.54 7.68 -6.57
CA PRO A 56 -7.61 8.81 -5.67
C PRO A 56 -6.76 9.99 -6.16
N ALA A 57 -7.14 11.21 -5.77
CA ALA A 57 -6.33 12.40 -6.03
C ALA A 57 -4.96 12.30 -5.35
N ALA A 58 -3.94 12.92 -5.95
CA ALA A 58 -2.56 12.85 -5.45
C ALA A 58 -2.38 13.36 -4.01
N ASN A 59 -3.22 14.30 -3.57
CA ASN A 59 -3.24 14.86 -2.22
C ASN A 59 -4.26 14.18 -1.28
N SER A 60 -4.84 13.05 -1.68
CA SER A 60 -5.80 12.32 -0.86
C SER A 60 -5.13 11.57 0.29
N ALA A 61 -5.89 11.33 1.36
CA ALA A 61 -5.47 10.49 2.47
C ALA A 61 -5.06 9.08 2.04
N ALA A 62 -5.71 8.50 1.03
CA ALA A 62 -5.36 7.17 0.53
C ALA A 62 -3.94 7.11 -0.08
N VAL A 63 -3.58 8.12 -0.88
CA VAL A 63 -2.25 8.21 -1.50
C VAL A 63 -1.19 8.51 -0.44
N GLY A 64 -1.45 9.50 0.42
CA GLY A 64 -0.52 9.88 1.49
C GLY A 64 -0.28 8.74 2.48
N PHE A 65 -1.34 8.04 2.92
CA PHE A 65 -1.22 6.86 3.76
C PHE A 65 -0.36 5.78 3.10
N ALA A 66 -0.63 5.43 1.84
CA ALA A 66 0.13 4.39 1.15
C ALA A 66 1.62 4.76 1.02
N GLN A 67 1.95 6.01 0.77
CA GLN A 67 3.34 6.48 0.65
C GLN A 67 4.06 6.49 2.00
N ASP A 68 3.44 7.12 3.00
CA ASP A 68 4.06 7.31 4.31
C ASP A 68 4.12 5.99 5.09
N MET A 69 3.07 5.17 5.03
CA MET A 69 3.07 3.85 5.66
C MET A 69 4.02 2.87 4.95
N THR A 70 4.25 3.00 3.64
CA THR A 70 5.32 2.24 2.96
C THR A 70 6.68 2.56 3.58
N ARG A 71 7.03 3.84 3.72
CA ARG A 71 8.29 4.27 4.36
C ARG A 71 8.36 3.84 5.82
N HIS A 72 7.24 3.90 6.53
CA HIS A 72 7.15 3.49 7.94
C HIS A 72 7.44 1.99 8.09
N HIS A 73 6.78 1.14 7.28
CA HIS A 73 7.00 -0.31 7.26
C HIS A 73 8.39 -0.71 6.73
N GLU A 74 8.98 0.02 5.79
CA GLU A 74 10.35 -0.26 5.33
C GLU A 74 11.35 -0.25 6.50
N GLN A 75 11.19 0.67 7.47
CA GLN A 75 12.01 0.69 8.67
C GLN A 75 11.68 -0.48 9.62
N GLY A 76 10.41 -0.86 9.76
CA GLY A 76 10.02 -2.04 10.54
C GLY A 76 10.63 -3.32 10.00
N VAL A 77 10.60 -3.50 8.68
CA VAL A 77 11.28 -4.60 7.97
C VAL A 77 12.79 -4.56 8.18
N GLU A 78 13.42 -3.38 8.13
CA GLU A 78 14.86 -3.24 8.42
C GLU A 78 15.18 -3.68 9.86
N MET A 79 14.40 -3.22 10.84
CA MET A 79 14.61 -3.59 12.25
C MET A 79 14.45 -5.09 12.47
N ALA A 80 13.43 -5.70 11.85
CA ALA A 80 13.22 -7.14 11.93
C ALA A 80 14.35 -7.95 11.26
N ALA A 81 14.90 -7.46 10.14
CA ALA A 81 16.05 -8.10 9.51
C ALA A 81 17.29 -8.07 10.40
N ILE A 82 17.55 -6.95 11.09
CA ILE A 82 18.65 -6.82 12.06
C ILE A 82 18.49 -7.84 13.19
N GLU A 83 17.29 -7.95 13.76
CA GLU A 83 16.98 -8.94 14.81
C GLU A 83 17.21 -10.38 14.33
N LEU A 84 16.74 -10.71 13.12
CA LEU A 84 16.97 -12.03 12.53
C LEU A 84 18.45 -12.34 12.26
N GLU A 85 19.28 -11.34 12.01
CA GLU A 85 20.71 -11.52 11.76
C GLU A 85 21.54 -11.56 13.05
N HIS A 86 21.22 -10.71 14.02
CA HIS A 86 22.09 -10.39 15.16
C HIS A 86 21.50 -10.74 16.53
N GLY A 87 20.19 -10.93 16.62
CA GLY A 87 19.46 -11.33 17.83
C GLY A 87 19.65 -12.80 18.17
N THR A 88 19.39 -13.14 19.43
CA THR A 88 19.71 -14.46 20.01
C THR A 88 18.52 -15.18 20.60
N ASP A 89 17.45 -14.46 20.91
CA ASP A 89 16.27 -15.04 21.54
C ASP A 89 15.33 -15.66 20.49
N PRO A 90 15.07 -16.98 20.55
CA PRO A 90 14.22 -17.64 19.56
C PRO A 90 12.80 -17.08 19.46
N GLN A 91 12.24 -16.57 20.57
CA GLN A 91 10.89 -16.01 20.59
C GLN A 91 10.86 -14.65 19.89
N VAL A 92 11.83 -13.78 20.17
CA VAL A 92 11.94 -12.45 19.56
C VAL A 92 12.23 -12.58 18.06
N ARG A 93 13.14 -13.49 17.69
CA ARG A 93 13.42 -13.80 16.28
C ARG A 93 12.21 -14.36 15.53
N SER A 94 11.37 -15.17 16.18
CA SER A 94 10.13 -15.67 15.57
C SER A 94 9.18 -14.51 15.27
N MET A 95 8.97 -13.61 16.24
CA MET A 95 8.15 -12.42 16.04
C MET A 95 8.73 -11.53 14.94
N ALA A 96 10.05 -11.30 14.92
CA ALA A 96 10.70 -10.51 13.87
C ALA A 96 10.45 -11.10 12.48
N PHE A 97 10.49 -12.43 12.32
CA PHE A 97 10.15 -13.09 11.06
C PHE A 97 8.69 -12.83 10.64
N ASP A 98 7.75 -12.90 11.58
CA ASP A 98 6.34 -12.66 11.33
C ASP A 98 6.09 -11.20 10.90
N ILE A 99 6.67 -10.25 11.63
CA ILE A 99 6.61 -8.80 11.32
C ILE A 99 7.23 -8.52 9.94
N LEU A 100 8.44 -9.05 9.67
CA LEU A 100 9.10 -8.88 8.38
C LEU A 100 8.20 -9.36 7.24
N THR A 101 7.59 -10.53 7.40
CA THR A 101 6.74 -11.14 6.37
C THR A 101 5.46 -10.35 6.17
N ALA A 102 4.76 -9.98 7.25
CA ALA A 102 3.52 -9.21 7.18
C ALA A 102 3.76 -7.84 6.53
N GLN A 103 4.69 -7.06 7.08
CA GLN A 103 4.98 -5.71 6.60
C GLN A 103 5.51 -5.70 5.16
N SER A 104 6.31 -6.70 4.75
CA SER A 104 6.75 -6.82 3.35
C SER A 104 5.59 -7.04 2.37
N ASN A 105 4.60 -7.86 2.75
CA ASN A 105 3.40 -8.08 1.93
C ASN A 105 2.55 -6.81 1.84
N GLU A 106 2.45 -6.08 2.95
CA GLU A 106 1.71 -4.82 3.05
C GLU A 106 2.34 -3.70 2.23
N ILE A 107 3.67 -3.56 2.26
CA ILE A 107 4.44 -2.68 1.37
C ILE A 107 4.11 -3.00 -0.10
N GLY A 108 4.12 -4.29 -0.49
CA GLY A 108 3.80 -4.70 -1.85
C GLY A 108 2.38 -4.32 -2.30
N GLN A 109 1.39 -4.41 -1.39
CA GLN A 109 0.02 -3.97 -1.66
C GLN A 109 -0.05 -2.46 -1.87
N MET A 110 0.53 -1.67 -0.97
CA MET A 110 0.52 -0.21 -1.05
C MET A 110 1.27 0.31 -2.29
N GLN A 111 2.44 -0.24 -2.60
CA GLN A 111 3.21 0.10 -3.82
C GLN A 111 2.45 -0.28 -5.10
N SER A 112 1.71 -1.40 -5.08
CA SER A 112 0.85 -1.81 -6.20
C SER A 112 -0.30 -0.81 -6.42
N TRP A 113 -0.93 -0.32 -5.35
CA TRP A 113 -1.94 0.72 -5.45
C TRP A 113 -1.37 2.01 -6.01
N LEU A 114 -0.25 2.50 -5.47
CA LEU A 114 0.42 3.71 -5.95
C LEU A 114 0.76 3.61 -7.44
N THR A 115 1.29 2.47 -7.88
CA THR A 115 1.57 2.20 -9.29
C THR A 115 0.30 2.25 -10.15
N ARG A 116 -0.78 1.61 -9.70
CA ARG A 116 -2.07 1.62 -10.42
C ARG A 116 -2.68 3.02 -10.49
N TRP A 117 -2.55 3.81 -9.44
CA TRP A 117 -3.05 5.20 -9.39
C TRP A 117 -2.14 6.19 -10.12
N GLY A 118 -1.00 5.74 -10.68
CA GLY A 118 -0.03 6.61 -11.34
C GLY A 118 0.69 7.57 -10.38
N GLN A 119 0.78 7.22 -9.09
CA GLN A 119 1.39 8.04 -8.05
C GLN A 119 2.82 7.56 -7.73
N PRO A 120 3.73 8.45 -7.30
CA PRO A 120 5.05 8.04 -6.84
C PRO A 120 4.95 7.22 -5.56
N VAL A 121 5.86 6.27 -5.38
CA VAL A 121 5.95 5.44 -4.16
C VAL A 121 6.36 6.27 -2.95
N THR A 122 7.22 7.27 -3.17
CA THR A 122 7.64 8.22 -2.13
C THR A 122 6.69 9.40 -2.08
N ASN A 123 6.38 9.87 -0.88
CA ASN A 123 5.65 11.11 -0.67
C ASN A 123 6.57 12.31 -1.03
N PRO A 124 6.23 13.12 -2.05
CA PRO A 124 7.02 14.30 -2.41
C PRO A 124 6.73 15.52 -1.52
N GLY A 125 5.67 15.48 -0.71
CA GLY A 125 5.27 16.53 0.22
C GLY A 125 5.80 16.31 1.63
N GLU A 126 5.18 16.99 2.59
CA GLU A 126 5.44 16.79 4.00
C GLU A 126 4.87 15.44 4.47
N ALA A 127 5.65 14.70 5.25
CA ALA A 127 5.18 13.48 5.89
C ALA A 127 3.96 13.79 6.75
N MET A 128 2.95 12.93 6.71
CA MET A 128 1.68 13.08 7.43
C MET A 128 0.83 14.29 7.03
N GLY A 129 1.21 15.07 6.00
CA GLY A 129 0.44 16.24 5.54
C GLY A 129 -0.99 15.90 5.10
N TRP A 130 -1.21 14.65 4.69
CA TRP A 130 -2.51 14.10 4.29
C TRP A 130 -3.50 13.88 5.45
N MET A 131 -3.06 13.95 6.70
CA MET A 131 -3.94 13.84 7.88
C MET A 131 -4.58 15.17 8.30
N GLY A 132 -4.28 16.29 7.62
CA GLY A 132 -4.92 17.58 7.89
C GLY A 132 -4.36 18.34 9.11
N HIS A 133 -3.29 17.83 9.74
CA HIS A 133 -2.57 18.56 10.80
C HIS A 133 -1.59 19.62 10.26
N GLY A 134 -1.36 19.66 8.94
CA GLY A 134 -0.48 20.62 8.26
C GLY A 134 -1.24 21.79 7.63
N SER A 135 -1.90 22.63 8.44
CA SER A 135 -2.15 24.05 8.15
C SER A 135 -2.88 24.73 9.33
N SER A 136 -2.20 24.85 10.46
CA SER A 136 -2.40 26.02 11.34
C SER A 136 -1.51 27.17 10.87
N THR A 137 -1.61 27.55 9.59
CA THR A 137 -1.28 28.93 9.24
C THR A 137 -2.48 29.77 9.67
N GLU A 138 -2.44 30.14 10.95
CA GLU A 138 -3.27 31.14 11.60
C GLU A 138 -3.42 32.38 10.68
N THR A 139 -4.51 32.44 9.92
CA THR A 139 -5.14 33.72 9.65
C THR A 139 -5.99 34.00 10.88
N SER A 140 -5.38 34.60 11.90
CA SER A 140 -6.12 35.17 13.02
C SER A 140 -6.99 36.30 12.46
N GLY A 141 -8.27 35.99 12.25
CA GLY A 141 -9.33 36.93 11.97
C GLY A 141 -10.39 36.79 13.05
N ASP A 142 -10.38 37.76 13.96
CA ASP A 142 -11.51 38.28 14.74
C ASP A 142 -12.23 37.37 15.76
N ASP A 143 -11.89 37.64 17.03
CA ASP A 143 -12.76 38.28 18.03
C ASP A 143 -13.62 37.42 18.99
N HIS A 144 -13.52 37.85 20.27
CA HIS A 144 -14.35 37.62 21.46
C HIS A 144 -14.12 36.39 22.37
N GLY A 145 -13.64 36.68 23.59
CA GLY A 145 -13.88 35.85 24.77
C GLY A 145 -12.86 36.01 25.88
N ASP A 146 -12.87 37.15 26.58
CA ASP A 146 -12.12 37.37 27.82
C ASP A 146 -12.62 36.39 28.91
N MET A 147 -11.78 35.43 29.31
CA MET A 147 -11.90 34.70 30.57
C MET A 147 -10.52 34.49 31.19
N ASP A 148 -10.23 35.38 32.13
CA ASP A 148 -9.22 35.27 33.18
C ASP A 148 -9.29 33.89 33.88
N HIS A 149 -8.22 33.10 33.74
CA HIS A 149 -7.95 31.96 34.61
C HIS A 149 -6.49 32.01 35.06
N GLY A 150 -6.36 32.16 36.38
CA GLY A 150 -5.11 32.44 37.07
C GLY A 150 -4.07 31.33 37.02
N ASP A 151 -2.85 31.81 37.19
CA ASP A 151 -1.63 31.16 37.68
C ASP A 151 -1.82 29.76 38.30
N MET A 152 -1.33 28.75 37.59
CA MET A 152 -0.82 27.52 38.18
C MET A 152 0.60 27.25 37.63
N ASP A 153 1.58 27.71 38.39
CA ASP A 153 2.92 27.15 38.43
C ASP A 153 2.86 25.66 38.84
N GLN A 154 3.19 24.77 37.89
CA GLN A 154 3.79 23.47 38.18
C GLN A 154 4.80 23.14 37.09
N GLY A 155 6.08 23.33 37.41
CA GLY A 155 7.21 22.88 36.62
C GLY A 155 7.26 21.34 36.46
N GLY A 156 7.74 20.89 35.30
CA GLY A 156 7.89 19.47 35.00
C GLY A 156 8.48 19.19 33.62
N HIS A 157 9.77 19.50 33.46
CA HIS A 157 10.73 18.85 32.54
C HIS A 157 10.35 18.72 31.06
N GLY A 158 10.67 19.77 30.30
CA GLY A 158 11.14 19.61 28.93
C GLY A 158 12.45 18.82 28.92
N SER A 159 12.39 17.57 28.47
CA SER A 159 13.56 16.85 27.99
C SER A 159 14.03 17.55 26.73
N THR A 160 15.05 18.39 26.86
CA THR A 160 15.76 18.94 25.71
C THR A 160 16.31 17.74 24.93
N PRO A 161 15.98 17.57 23.64
CA PRO A 161 16.58 16.50 22.84
C PRO A 161 18.09 16.66 22.92
N ALA A 162 18.80 15.55 23.14
CA ALA A 162 20.25 15.54 23.05
C ALA A 162 20.66 16.18 21.73
N ALA A 163 21.54 17.19 21.79
CA ALA A 163 22.00 17.94 20.63
C ALA A 163 22.58 16.95 19.58
N GLY A 164 21.82 16.71 18.51
CA GLY A 164 22.20 15.85 17.39
C GLY A 164 21.22 14.75 16.99
N ALA A 165 20.13 14.50 17.73
CA ALA A 165 19.09 13.58 17.26
C ALA A 165 18.08 14.34 16.37
N GLU A 166 18.11 14.11 15.06
CA GLU A 166 17.05 14.53 14.16
C GLU A 166 15.74 13.87 14.60
N LEU A 167 14.68 14.66 14.86
CA LEU A 167 13.35 14.11 15.10
C LEU A 167 12.89 13.38 13.83
N PRO A 168 12.34 12.16 13.93
CA PRO A 168 11.85 11.47 12.75
C PRO A 168 10.64 12.20 12.15
N ALA A 169 10.48 12.07 10.84
CA ALA A 169 9.40 12.73 10.11
C ALA A 169 8.01 12.13 10.36
N MET A 170 7.92 10.94 10.97
CA MET A 170 6.66 10.25 11.28
C MET A 170 6.70 9.69 12.70
N PRO A 171 5.56 9.66 13.42
CA PRO A 171 5.50 9.18 14.80
C PRO A 171 6.07 7.76 14.95
N GLY A 172 6.83 7.56 16.03
CA GLY A 172 7.30 6.24 16.45
C GLY A 172 8.52 5.70 15.71
N MET A 173 8.86 6.27 14.56
CA MET A 173 10.04 5.86 13.78
C MET A 173 11.32 5.99 14.61
N ALA A 174 12.23 5.03 14.46
CA ALA A 174 13.59 5.15 14.93
C ALA A 174 14.33 6.26 14.17
N THR A 175 15.08 7.07 14.89
CA THR A 175 15.97 8.08 14.31
C THR A 175 17.13 7.41 13.56
N SER A 176 17.77 8.14 12.66
CA SER A 176 18.99 7.68 11.96
C SER A 176 20.08 7.22 12.95
N ALA A 177 20.23 7.94 14.07
CA ALA A 177 21.22 7.63 15.10
C ALA A 177 20.85 6.37 15.92
N GLU A 178 19.57 6.12 16.17
CA GLU A 178 19.12 4.87 16.80
C GLU A 178 19.32 3.68 15.86
N MET A 179 18.97 3.82 14.57
CA MET A 179 19.18 2.77 13.57
C MET A 179 20.67 2.47 13.35
N GLU A 180 21.53 3.49 13.34
CA GLU A 180 22.99 3.29 13.26
C GLU A 180 23.52 2.48 14.45
N ARG A 181 23.10 2.83 15.67
CA ARG A 181 23.48 2.07 16.87
C ARG A 181 22.95 0.64 16.80
N PHE A 182 21.68 0.47 16.44
CA PHE A 182 21.03 -0.84 16.39
C PHE A 182 21.71 -1.79 15.40
N ARG A 183 22.05 -1.31 14.19
CA ARG A 183 22.81 -2.10 13.19
C ARG A 183 24.17 -2.59 13.68
N ALA A 184 24.78 -1.91 14.64
CA ALA A 184 26.09 -2.26 15.20
C ALA A 184 26.00 -3.25 16.38
N MET A 185 24.81 -3.47 16.95
CA MET A 185 24.61 -4.36 18.10
C MET A 185 24.64 -5.83 17.69
N ARG A 186 25.08 -6.69 18.60
CA ARG A 186 25.11 -8.15 18.41
C ARG A 186 24.78 -8.81 19.74
N GLY A 187 24.09 -9.94 19.72
CA GLY A 187 23.82 -10.71 20.94
C GLY A 187 22.51 -10.30 21.65
N PRO A 188 22.36 -10.67 22.93
CA PRO A 188 21.11 -10.48 23.69
C PRO A 188 20.59 -9.04 23.77
N GLU A 189 21.48 -8.06 23.63
CA GLU A 189 21.12 -6.64 23.63
C GLU A 189 20.31 -6.22 22.39
N VAL A 190 20.47 -6.95 21.28
CA VAL A 190 19.69 -6.74 20.04
C VAL A 190 18.23 -7.07 20.32
N ASP A 191 17.96 -8.21 20.98
CA ASP A 191 16.60 -8.67 21.26
C ASP A 191 15.80 -7.62 22.05
N THR A 192 16.41 -7.03 23.09
CA THR A 192 15.75 -5.99 23.90
C THR A 192 15.57 -4.69 23.12
N THR A 193 16.58 -4.29 22.34
CA THR A 193 16.53 -3.04 21.56
C THR A 193 15.51 -3.14 20.43
N PHE A 194 15.39 -4.31 19.78
CA PHE A 194 14.36 -4.59 18.79
C PHE A 194 12.96 -4.40 19.37
N LEU A 195 12.67 -5.04 20.50
CA LEU A 195 11.37 -4.92 21.18
C LEU A 195 11.06 -3.47 21.56
N GLN A 196 12.04 -2.75 22.08
CA GLN A 196 11.90 -1.35 22.45
C GLN A 196 11.59 -0.43 21.27
N LEU A 197 12.33 -0.57 20.16
CA LEU A 197 12.13 0.23 18.96
C LEU A 197 10.83 -0.14 18.26
N MET A 198 10.52 -1.44 18.17
CA MET A 198 9.32 -1.93 17.49
C MET A 198 8.04 -1.58 18.26
N LEU A 199 8.06 -1.59 19.59
CA LEU A 199 6.93 -1.09 20.39
C LEU A 199 6.58 0.35 20.02
N ARG A 200 7.58 1.23 20.09
CA ARG A 200 7.41 2.65 19.77
C ARG A 200 6.98 2.86 18.31
N HIS A 201 7.54 2.07 17.40
CA HIS A 201 7.21 2.09 15.98
C HIS A 201 5.74 1.74 15.74
N HIS A 202 5.25 0.64 16.34
CA HIS A 202 3.85 0.21 16.26
C HIS A 202 2.89 1.24 16.86
N GLU A 203 3.22 1.77 18.04
CA GLU A 203 2.41 2.83 18.69
C GLU A 203 2.28 4.07 17.79
N GLY A 204 3.34 4.45 17.09
CA GLY A 204 3.30 5.54 16.11
C GLY A 204 2.46 5.21 14.86
N GLY A 205 2.50 3.96 14.41
CA GLY A 205 1.74 3.47 13.26
C GLY A 205 0.22 3.42 13.50
N LEU A 206 -0.23 3.12 14.74
CA LEU A 206 -1.65 3.01 15.09
C LEU A 206 -2.46 4.24 14.67
N HIS A 207 -1.98 5.44 15.01
CA HIS A 207 -2.69 6.67 14.66
C HIS A 207 -2.84 6.86 13.13
N MET A 208 -1.83 6.45 12.35
CA MET A 208 -1.88 6.51 10.88
C MET A 208 -2.97 5.58 10.33
N MET A 209 -3.05 4.36 10.88
CA MET A 209 -3.98 3.33 10.45
C MET A 209 -5.43 3.65 10.87
N GLU A 210 -5.64 4.15 12.10
CA GLU A 210 -6.96 4.58 12.57
C GLU A 210 -7.56 5.66 11.65
N TYR A 211 -6.75 6.65 11.28
CA TYR A 211 -7.19 7.69 10.36
C TYR A 211 -7.53 7.12 8.98
N ALA A 212 -6.67 6.25 8.44
CA ALA A 212 -6.87 5.65 7.13
C ALA A 212 -8.02 4.64 7.08
N ALA A 213 -8.33 3.99 8.21
CA ALA A 213 -9.47 3.10 8.37
C ALA A 213 -10.82 3.83 8.39
N ASN A 214 -10.82 5.14 8.69
CA ASN A 214 -12.05 5.91 8.82
C ASN A 214 -12.68 6.22 7.44
N PRO A 215 -13.96 5.84 7.19
CA PRO A 215 -14.65 6.14 5.94
C PRO A 215 -14.86 7.63 5.67
N ALA A 216 -14.74 8.50 6.68
CA ALA A 216 -14.76 9.95 6.49
C ALA A 216 -13.48 10.50 5.84
N ASN A 217 -12.36 9.78 5.98
CA ASN A 217 -11.05 10.22 5.51
C ASN A 217 -10.63 9.53 4.20
N VAL A 218 -10.97 8.25 4.05
CA VAL A 218 -10.60 7.42 2.90
C VAL A 218 -11.83 6.83 2.25
N SER A 219 -12.02 7.10 0.96
CA SER A 219 -13.17 6.59 0.22
C SER A 219 -13.00 5.14 -0.25
N GLN A 220 -11.75 4.70 -0.48
CA GLN A 220 -11.41 3.39 -1.05
C GLN A 220 -11.55 2.28 0.01
N PRO A 221 -12.53 1.35 -0.12
CA PRO A 221 -12.78 0.33 0.89
C PRO A 221 -11.57 -0.58 1.13
N TYR A 222 -10.86 -0.99 0.07
CA TYR A 222 -9.69 -1.86 0.17
C TYR A 222 -8.51 -1.21 0.92
N VAL A 223 -8.38 0.12 0.89
CA VAL A 223 -7.37 0.84 1.69
C VAL A 223 -7.76 0.79 3.16
N ARG A 224 -9.03 1.07 3.47
CA ARG A 224 -9.54 1.01 4.86
C ARG A 224 -9.44 -0.40 5.44
N ASP A 225 -9.80 -1.41 4.65
CA ASP A 225 -9.77 -2.80 5.08
C ASP A 225 -8.35 -3.26 5.43
N LEU A 226 -7.35 -2.83 4.64
CA LEU A 226 -5.95 -3.09 4.96
C LEU A 226 -5.52 -2.34 6.22
N ALA A 227 -5.82 -1.04 6.33
CA ALA A 227 -5.47 -0.23 7.50
C ALA A 227 -6.04 -0.84 8.80
N SER A 228 -7.32 -1.22 8.80
CA SER A 228 -7.93 -1.91 9.94
C SER A 228 -7.33 -3.30 10.21
N ALA A 229 -6.84 -4.00 9.18
CA ALA A 229 -6.19 -5.30 9.36
C ALA A 229 -4.80 -5.16 9.98
N MET A 230 -4.03 -4.16 9.56
CA MET A 230 -2.75 -3.81 10.14
C MET A 230 -2.92 -3.36 11.60
N GLU A 231 -3.88 -2.46 11.88
CA GLU A 231 -4.19 -1.96 13.23
C GLU A 231 -4.45 -3.12 14.21
N ARG A 232 -5.33 -4.05 13.86
CA ARG A 232 -5.63 -5.24 14.70
C ARG A 232 -4.44 -6.18 14.88
N THR A 233 -3.51 -6.20 13.94
CA THR A 233 -2.30 -7.03 14.04
C THR A 233 -1.30 -6.34 14.97
N GLN A 234 -1.02 -5.05 14.74
CA GLN A 234 -0.10 -4.26 15.54
C GLN A 234 -0.56 -4.14 17.00
N ASP A 235 -1.85 -3.97 17.27
CA ASP A 235 -2.39 -3.94 18.65
C ASP A 235 -2.07 -5.23 19.43
N LYS A 236 -2.14 -6.38 18.77
CA LYS A 236 -1.74 -7.67 19.39
C LYS A 236 -0.24 -7.78 19.56
N GLU A 237 0.53 -7.35 18.57
CA GLU A 237 1.99 -7.37 18.63
C GLU A 237 2.50 -6.47 19.75
N ILE A 238 1.92 -5.30 19.97
CA ILE A 238 2.20 -4.41 21.11
C ILE A 238 2.06 -5.19 22.42
N GLY A 239 0.93 -5.84 22.67
CA GLY A 239 0.73 -6.59 23.92
C GLY A 239 1.73 -7.74 24.12
N ILE A 240 2.17 -8.39 23.05
CA ILE A 240 3.21 -9.44 23.13
C ILE A 240 4.59 -8.82 23.38
N ILE A 241 4.92 -7.70 22.72
CA ILE A 241 6.17 -6.97 22.92
C ILE A 241 6.29 -6.46 24.36
N GLU A 242 5.22 -5.87 24.90
CA GLU A 242 5.16 -5.41 26.30
C GLU A 242 5.41 -6.55 27.28
N ALA A 243 4.79 -7.72 27.05
CA ALA A 243 5.02 -8.90 27.88
C ALA A 243 6.49 -9.35 27.83
N MET A 244 7.09 -9.39 26.64
CA MET A 244 8.50 -9.76 26.48
C MET A 244 9.45 -8.75 27.11
N LEU A 245 9.15 -7.45 27.06
CA LEU A 245 9.92 -6.41 27.75
C LEU A 245 9.82 -6.56 29.27
N ALA A 246 8.63 -6.83 29.79
CA ALA A 246 8.40 -7.06 31.21
C ALA A 246 9.18 -8.27 31.75
N GLU A 247 9.20 -9.39 31.01
CA GLU A 247 10.00 -10.58 31.35
C GLU A 247 11.51 -10.27 31.43
N ARG A 248 11.97 -9.31 30.63
CA ARG A 248 13.36 -8.84 30.59
C ARG A 248 13.67 -7.74 31.62
N ASN A 249 12.69 -7.28 32.38
CA ASN A 249 12.78 -6.08 33.22
C ASN A 249 13.24 -4.83 32.43
N ALA A 250 12.95 -4.78 31.13
CA ALA A 250 13.27 -3.67 30.25
C ALA A 250 12.09 -2.70 30.19
N GLN A 251 12.40 -1.40 30.10
CA GLN A 251 11.38 -0.35 29.97
C GLN A 251 11.13 0.00 28.50
N PRO A 252 9.90 0.36 28.12
CA PRO A 252 9.63 0.97 26.81
C PRO A 252 10.47 2.23 26.56
N LEU A 253 10.71 2.53 25.29
CA LEU A 253 11.25 3.84 24.90
C LEU A 253 10.14 4.88 24.93
N PRO A 254 10.44 6.15 25.25
CA PRO A 254 9.47 7.21 25.11
C PRO A 254 9.14 7.45 23.62
N MET A 255 7.90 7.82 23.34
CA MET A 255 7.51 8.39 22.04
C MET A 255 8.35 9.62 21.72
N ASN A 256 8.63 9.82 20.44
CA ASN A 256 9.37 10.96 19.91
C ASN A 256 8.48 11.96 19.17
#